data_AF-A0A8C6Y429-F1
#
_entry.id   AF-A0A8C6Y429-F1
#
_cell.length_a   1.000
_cell.length_b   1.000
_cell.length_c   1.000
_cell.angle_alpha   90.00
_cell.angle_beta   90.00
_cell.angle_gamma   90.00
#
_symmetry.space_group_name_H-M   'P 1'
#
loop_
_entity.id
_entity.type
_entity.pdbx_description
1 polymer ?
#
loop_
_entity_poly.entity_id
_entity_poly.type
_entity_poly.pdbx_seq_one_letter_code
_entity_poly.pdbx_strand_id
1 'polypeptide(L)'
;MHCSSYSSNKKVLLVDFILRNQLAKKNKQRILYYIHYVCMCIYIYIYIYIYVGLGVFGSFDGVCIYKCLVNKDTEYCRVGKESVLITLGYNSALLQFTSHSEYNVFSNTLNSFRNINKEHSVFSQRTEDSSASQYFQFYGCLSQQQNMMQDFVRTATYHRAILQNHTDFKDKVVLDVGCGSGILSFFAVQAGARKVYAVEASSVAKYAEILVQSNNVADKISVLSGKIEEITLPECVDVIVSEPMGYMLFNERMLESYLHSKKWLKSNGMMFPTFSDIHLAPFSDEQLYMEHYSRANFWYQQCFYGVNLSSLRNAAVDEYFRQPIVDTFDIRILMARTVKYTVSFLEAEEEDLHSFQFISKVTVWLSTAPTEPLTHWYQVRCLFQTPLFAKEGETLSGEVLFVANKRQSYDIQIVAIVDETGFKSGNIYGHVVISMKINEGMWLSLSHCMHPDRAFIVQILSAETSCMHHPTFTF
;
A
#
# COMPACT_ATOMS: atom_id res chain seq x y z
N MET A 1 -42.30 -10.10 20.79
CA MET A 1 -42.88 -10.76 19.60
C MET A 1 -41.86 -10.59 18.48
N HIS A 2 -41.23 -11.57 17.84
CA HIS A 2 -41.40 -13.01 17.71
C HIS A 2 -40.10 -13.73 18.13
N CYS A 3 -40.25 -14.84 18.85
CA CYS A 3 -39.16 -15.77 19.17
C CYS A 3 -39.25 -16.90 18.12
N SER A 4 -38.25 -17.03 17.24
CA SER A 4 -38.13 -18.18 16.35
C SER A 4 -37.03 -19.13 16.87
N SER A 5 -37.45 -20.38 16.97
CA SER A 5 -36.77 -21.56 17.50
C SER A 5 -35.35 -21.79 17.00
N TYR A 6 -34.43 -22.16 17.89
CA TYR A 6 -33.14 -22.73 17.53
C TYR A 6 -32.96 -24.14 18.11
N SER A 7 -32.70 -25.08 17.21
CA SER A 7 -32.48 -26.49 17.51
C SER A 7 -31.16 -26.70 18.24
N SER A 8 -31.22 -27.51 19.29
CA SER A 8 -30.08 -28.05 20.03
C SER A 8 -29.15 -28.87 19.14
N ASN A 9 -27.87 -28.53 19.07
CA ASN A 9 -26.81 -29.43 18.61
C ASN A 9 -25.51 -29.24 19.40
N LYS A 10 -24.97 -30.35 19.90
CA LYS A 10 -23.82 -30.46 20.80
C LYS A 10 -22.52 -30.15 20.05
N LYS A 11 -21.62 -29.33 20.61
CA LYS A 11 -20.31 -28.99 20.02
C LYS A 11 -19.22 -28.87 21.09
N VAL A 12 -18.07 -29.51 20.86
CA VAL A 12 -16.93 -29.64 21.78
C VAL A 12 -15.81 -28.68 21.37
N LEU A 13 -15.16 -28.01 22.34
CA LEU A 13 -13.96 -27.17 22.10
C LEU A 13 -12.98 -27.09 23.27
N LEU A 14 -11.75 -26.71 22.89
CA LEU A 14 -10.49 -26.44 23.61
C LEU A 14 -10.56 -25.86 25.05
N VAL A 15 -11.74 -25.42 25.49
CA VAL A 15 -12.10 -25.12 26.89
C VAL A 15 -11.89 -26.35 27.79
N ASP A 16 -11.92 -27.56 27.23
CA ASP A 16 -11.66 -28.83 27.93
C ASP A 16 -10.26 -28.87 28.58
N PHE A 17 -9.26 -28.16 28.06
CA PHE A 17 -7.89 -28.18 28.61
C PHE A 17 -7.70 -27.21 29.80
N ILE A 18 -8.23 -25.98 29.69
CA ILE A 18 -8.08 -24.95 30.74
C ILE A 18 -8.99 -25.27 31.94
N LEU A 19 -10.21 -25.79 31.73
CA LEU A 19 -11.15 -26.08 32.82
C LEU A 19 -11.00 -27.48 33.44
N ARG A 20 -10.46 -28.49 32.74
CA ARG A 20 -10.07 -29.74 33.41
C ARG A 20 -9.06 -29.47 34.53
N ASN A 21 -8.15 -28.51 34.37
CA ASN A 21 -7.22 -28.16 35.43
C ASN A 21 -7.88 -27.50 36.67
N GLN A 22 -9.02 -26.81 36.53
CA GLN A 22 -9.72 -26.20 37.68
C GLN A 22 -10.81 -27.11 38.29
N LEU A 23 -11.51 -27.93 37.50
CA LEU A 23 -12.63 -28.76 37.96
C LEU A 23 -12.30 -30.24 38.19
N ALA A 24 -11.15 -30.76 37.75
CA ALA A 24 -10.79 -32.18 37.92
C ALA A 24 -10.58 -32.63 39.38
N LYS A 25 -10.81 -31.77 40.39
CA LYS A 25 -10.88 -32.19 41.79
C LYS A 25 -12.23 -32.74 42.23
N LYS A 26 -13.33 -32.55 41.49
CA LYS A 26 -14.65 -33.09 41.89
C LYS A 26 -15.53 -33.50 40.70
N ASN A 27 -15.62 -34.81 40.49
CA ASN A 27 -16.67 -35.54 39.76
C ASN A 27 -16.61 -35.59 38.22
N LYS A 28 -16.59 -36.84 37.72
CA LYS A 28 -16.81 -37.22 36.31
C LYS A 28 -18.28 -37.02 35.93
N GLN A 29 -18.65 -35.84 35.43
CA GLN A 29 -19.93 -35.61 34.76
C GLN A 29 -19.71 -35.17 33.32
N ARG A 30 -20.67 -35.50 32.43
CA ARG A 30 -20.68 -35.03 31.04
C ARG A 30 -20.98 -33.53 31.05
N ILE A 31 -19.97 -32.73 30.73
CA ILE A 31 -20.09 -31.27 30.63
C ILE A 31 -20.60 -30.92 29.23
N LEU A 32 -21.67 -30.14 29.15
CA LEU A 32 -22.19 -29.57 27.90
C LEU A 32 -21.87 -28.07 27.87
N TYR A 33 -21.27 -27.62 26.77
CA TYR A 33 -20.91 -26.22 26.53
C TYR A 33 -21.85 -25.62 25.48
N TYR A 34 -22.33 -24.40 25.73
CA TYR A 34 -23.14 -23.64 24.77
C TYR A 34 -22.52 -22.27 24.53
N ILE A 35 -22.35 -21.89 23.26
CA ILE A 35 -21.88 -20.56 22.87
C ILE A 35 -23.11 -19.73 22.51
N HIS A 36 -23.36 -18.68 23.27
CA HIS A 36 -24.41 -17.70 23.00
C HIS A 36 -23.74 -16.35 22.75
N TYR A 37 -24.08 -15.68 21.64
CA TYR A 37 -23.58 -14.35 21.37
C TYR A 37 -24.73 -13.34 21.30
N VAL A 38 -24.55 -12.21 21.99
CA VAL A 38 -25.51 -11.11 21.99
C VAL A 38 -24.89 -9.95 21.25
N CYS A 39 -25.57 -9.54 20.18
CA CYS A 39 -25.27 -8.34 19.43
C CYS A 39 -25.80 -7.11 20.18
N MET A 40 -24.94 -6.13 20.38
CA MET A 40 -25.30 -4.75 20.70
C MET A 40 -24.63 -3.84 19.66
N CYS A 41 -25.15 -2.63 19.43
CA CYS A 41 -24.68 -1.72 18.35
C CYS A 41 -23.16 -1.44 18.32
N ILE A 42 -22.42 -1.74 19.40
CA ILE A 42 -20.99 -1.45 19.54
C ILE A 42 -20.16 -2.70 19.90
N TYR A 43 -20.79 -3.77 20.40
CA TYR A 43 -20.10 -4.90 21.00
C TYR A 43 -20.76 -6.23 20.66
N ILE A 44 -19.96 -7.26 20.41
CA ILE A 44 -20.41 -8.65 20.45
C ILE A 44 -19.98 -9.24 21.78
N TYR A 45 -20.96 -9.63 22.60
CA TYR A 45 -20.66 -10.41 23.80
C TYR A 45 -20.74 -11.88 23.46
N ILE A 46 -19.63 -12.61 23.63
CA ILE A 46 -19.62 -14.07 23.54
C ILE A 46 -19.70 -14.63 24.95
N TYR A 47 -20.72 -15.43 25.21
CA TYR A 47 -20.94 -16.15 26.45
C TYR A 47 -20.78 -17.64 26.23
N ILE A 48 -19.93 -18.29 27.02
CA ILE A 48 -19.83 -19.74 27.08
C ILE A 48 -20.48 -20.20 28.38
N TYR A 49 -21.55 -20.98 28.25
CA TYR A 49 -22.25 -21.59 29.39
C TYR A 49 -21.83 -23.04 29.56
N ILE A 50 -21.56 -23.44 30.80
CA ILE A 50 -21.54 -24.86 31.19
C ILE A 50 -22.90 -25.22 31.77
N TYR A 51 -23.46 -26.32 31.28
CA TYR A 51 -24.60 -26.98 31.90
C TYR A 51 -24.14 -28.27 32.57
N VAL A 52 -24.44 -28.41 33.85
CA VAL A 52 -24.20 -29.62 34.63
C VAL A 52 -25.55 -30.28 34.89
N GLY A 53 -25.87 -31.34 34.17
CA GLY A 53 -27.16 -32.01 34.31
C GLY A 53 -27.17 -33.05 35.45
N LEU A 54 -28.07 -32.88 36.42
CA LEU A 54 -28.74 -34.00 37.08
C LEU A 54 -30.00 -34.31 36.27
N GLY A 55 -30.24 -35.60 36.00
CA GLY A 55 -31.31 -36.05 35.12
C GLY A 55 -32.70 -35.73 35.64
N VAL A 56 -33.64 -35.68 34.68
CA VAL A 56 -35.10 -35.62 34.80
C VAL A 56 -35.69 -34.21 34.92
N PHE A 57 -36.28 -33.78 33.79
CA PHE A 57 -37.28 -32.72 33.60
C PHE A 57 -37.19 -31.45 34.45
N GLY A 58 -36.68 -30.36 33.84
CA GLY A 58 -37.30 -29.05 34.05
C GLY A 58 -36.53 -27.94 34.76
N SER A 59 -35.25 -27.69 34.44
CA SER A 59 -34.64 -26.35 34.32
C SER A 59 -33.12 -26.51 34.12
N PHE A 60 -32.58 -25.94 33.07
CA PHE A 60 -31.13 -25.91 32.84
C PHE A 60 -30.58 -24.60 33.41
N ASP A 61 -30.09 -24.61 34.66
CA ASP A 61 -29.34 -23.47 35.20
C ASP A 61 -27.91 -23.51 34.64
N GLY A 62 -27.69 -22.78 33.55
CA GLY A 62 -26.38 -22.65 32.91
C GLY A 62 -25.52 -21.64 33.66
N VAL A 63 -24.30 -22.04 34.03
CA VAL A 63 -23.31 -21.12 34.60
C VAL A 63 -22.45 -20.57 33.47
N CYS A 64 -22.45 -19.25 33.29
CA CYS A 64 -21.51 -18.59 32.36
C CYS A 64 -20.09 -18.71 32.93
N ILE A 65 -19.22 -19.42 32.22
CA ILE A 65 -17.83 -19.69 32.64
C ILE A 65 -16.81 -18.84 31.91
N TYR A 66 -17.21 -18.25 30.78
CA TYR A 66 -16.35 -17.40 29.99
C TYR A 66 -17.20 -16.36 29.27
N LYS A 67 -16.88 -15.10 29.51
CA LYS A 67 -17.47 -13.95 28.85
C LYS A 67 -16.34 -13.19 28.19
N CYS A 68 -16.39 -13.03 26.88
CA CYS A 68 -15.48 -12.12 26.19
C CYS A 68 -16.23 -11.06 25.39
N LEU A 69 -15.61 -9.90 25.34
CA LEU A 69 -16.04 -8.76 24.54
C LEU A 69 -15.27 -8.81 23.23
N VAL A 70 -15.98 -8.88 22.12
CA VAL A 70 -15.40 -8.72 20.79
C VAL A 70 -15.83 -7.36 20.26
N ASN A 71 -14.84 -6.55 19.89
CA ASN A 71 -14.99 -5.22 19.32
C ASN A 71 -14.25 -5.12 17.97
N LYS A 72 -14.27 -3.95 17.33
CA LYS A 72 -13.62 -3.71 16.03
C LYS A 72 -12.11 -4.00 16.04
N ASP A 73 -11.45 -3.77 17.18
CA ASP A 73 -10.01 -3.89 17.38
C ASP A 73 -9.58 -5.31 17.79
N THR A 74 -10.54 -6.23 17.96
CA THR A 74 -10.25 -7.61 18.33
C THR A 74 -9.63 -8.35 17.15
N GLU A 75 -8.38 -8.78 17.32
CA GLU A 75 -7.68 -9.61 16.33
C GLU A 75 -8.26 -11.02 16.30
N TYR A 76 -8.50 -11.53 15.09
CA TYR A 76 -8.88 -12.92 14.89
C TYR A 76 -8.29 -13.47 13.60
N CYS A 77 -8.12 -14.78 13.54
CA CYS A 77 -7.62 -15.50 12.37
C CYS A 77 -8.48 -16.74 12.12
N ARG A 78 -8.79 -17.01 10.85
CA ARG A 78 -9.43 -18.27 10.47
C ARG A 78 -8.41 -19.41 10.60
N VAL A 79 -8.78 -20.48 11.30
CA VAL A 79 -7.98 -21.70 11.43
C VAL A 79 -8.75 -22.85 10.79
N GLY A 80 -8.31 -23.32 9.62
CA GLY A 80 -9.00 -24.37 8.88
C GLY A 80 -10.38 -23.97 8.35
N LYS A 81 -11.24 -24.95 8.07
CA LYS A 81 -12.53 -24.69 7.39
C LYS A 81 -13.62 -24.14 8.30
N GLU A 82 -13.56 -24.48 9.58
CA GLU A 82 -14.65 -24.29 10.54
C GLU A 82 -14.11 -23.84 11.92
N SER A 83 -13.01 -23.09 11.97
CA SER A 83 -12.51 -22.56 13.24
C SER A 83 -11.96 -21.15 13.10
N VAL A 84 -12.00 -20.41 14.21
CA VAL A 84 -11.55 -19.04 14.35
C VAL A 84 -10.77 -18.91 15.64
N LEU A 85 -9.54 -18.42 15.58
CA LEU A 85 -8.76 -18.00 16.73
C LEU A 85 -9.04 -16.53 16.99
N ILE A 86 -9.42 -16.17 18.23
CA ILE A 86 -9.65 -14.80 18.66
C ILE A 86 -8.63 -14.44 19.74
N THR A 87 -7.92 -13.33 19.57
CA THR A 87 -6.96 -12.82 20.56
C THR A 87 -7.64 -11.76 21.43
N LEU A 88 -7.59 -11.97 22.75
CA LEU A 88 -8.25 -11.15 23.77
C LEU A 88 -7.20 -10.70 24.79
N GLY A 89 -6.41 -9.69 24.41
CA GLY A 89 -5.26 -9.24 25.20
C GLY A 89 -4.18 -10.32 25.28
N TYR A 90 -3.89 -10.81 26.49
CA TYR A 90 -2.87 -11.85 26.73
C TYR A 90 -3.36 -13.29 26.55
N ASN A 91 -4.64 -13.50 26.23
CA ASN A 91 -5.25 -14.81 26.06
C ASN A 91 -5.77 -14.99 24.64
N SER A 92 -5.64 -16.17 24.06
CA SER A 92 -6.27 -16.52 22.79
C SER A 92 -7.32 -17.61 22.99
N ALA A 93 -8.46 -17.46 22.35
CA ALA A 93 -9.55 -18.42 22.35
C ALA A 93 -9.74 -18.98 20.94
N LEU A 94 -9.56 -20.29 20.77
CA LEU A 94 -9.96 -20.98 19.55
C LEU A 94 -11.45 -21.32 19.65
N LEU A 95 -12.24 -20.90 18.67
CA LEU A 95 -13.64 -21.25 18.45
C LEU A 95 -13.72 -22.20 17.26
N GLN A 96 -14.33 -23.37 17.44
CA GLN A 96 -14.60 -24.33 16.38
C GLN A 96 -16.12 -24.43 16.18
N PHE A 97 -16.54 -24.47 14.94
CA PHE A 97 -17.93 -24.58 14.55
C PHE A 97 -18.10 -26.00 14.03
N THR A 98 -19.19 -26.70 14.35
CA THR A 98 -19.39 -28.05 13.78
C THR A 98 -20.07 -28.05 12.43
N SER A 99 -20.32 -26.88 11.86
CA SER A 99 -20.72 -26.78 10.46
C SER A 99 -20.18 -25.50 9.86
N HIS A 100 -19.82 -25.60 8.59
CA HIS A 100 -19.42 -24.46 7.78
C HIS A 100 -20.49 -23.36 7.71
N SER A 101 -21.78 -23.74 7.80
CA SER A 101 -22.90 -22.78 7.84
C SER A 101 -22.86 -21.88 9.08
N GLU A 102 -22.63 -22.45 10.28
CA GLU A 102 -22.52 -21.66 11.50
C GLU A 102 -21.27 -20.79 11.53
N TYR A 103 -20.15 -21.30 11.02
CA TYR A 103 -18.96 -20.49 10.80
C TYR A 103 -19.27 -19.29 9.91
N ASN A 104 -20.00 -19.48 8.80
CA ASN A 104 -20.36 -18.41 7.88
C ASN A 104 -21.29 -17.39 8.54
N VAL A 105 -22.26 -17.82 9.35
CA VAL A 105 -23.14 -16.91 10.11
C VAL A 105 -22.32 -16.08 11.10
N PHE A 106 -21.43 -16.70 11.87
CA PHE A 106 -20.55 -16.00 12.81
C PHE A 106 -19.60 -15.02 12.10
N SER A 107 -18.93 -15.48 11.03
CA SER A 107 -18.01 -14.67 10.24
C SER A 107 -18.73 -13.48 9.59
N ASN A 108 -19.91 -13.70 9.00
CA ASN A 108 -20.70 -12.64 8.38
C ASN A 108 -21.17 -11.63 9.42
N THR A 109 -21.62 -12.10 10.57
CA THR A 109 -22.02 -11.24 11.70
C THR A 109 -20.84 -10.37 12.14
N LEU A 110 -19.67 -10.97 12.37
CA LEU A 110 -18.46 -10.27 12.81
C LEU A 110 -17.94 -9.26 11.77
N ASN A 111 -18.04 -9.60 10.48
CA ASN A 111 -17.73 -8.70 9.36
C ASN A 111 -18.75 -7.55 9.27
N SER A 112 -20.05 -7.83 9.43
CA SER A 112 -21.09 -6.80 9.48
C SER A 112 -20.84 -5.83 10.63
N PHE A 113 -20.43 -6.29 11.82
CA PHE A 113 -20.06 -5.42 12.95
C PHE A 113 -18.90 -4.49 12.66
N ARG A 114 -17.86 -4.98 11.98
CA ARG A 114 -16.75 -4.12 11.54
C ARG A 114 -17.20 -3.04 10.56
N ASN A 115 -18.27 -3.29 9.81
CA ASN A 115 -18.76 -2.40 8.77
C ASN A 115 -19.85 -1.42 9.24
N ILE A 116 -20.49 -1.63 10.40
CA ILE A 116 -21.65 -0.82 10.86
C ILE A 116 -21.31 0.66 11.11
N ASN A 117 -20.04 1.01 11.38
CA ASN A 117 -19.59 2.39 11.58
C ASN A 117 -18.41 2.79 10.67
N LYS A 118 -18.18 2.09 9.55
CA LYS A 118 -17.27 2.64 8.53
C LYS A 118 -17.98 3.83 7.90
N GLU A 119 -17.74 5.04 8.43
CA GLU A 119 -17.80 6.21 7.56
C GLU A 119 -16.93 5.85 6.35
N HIS A 120 -17.52 5.88 5.16
CA HIS A 120 -16.82 5.53 3.93
C HIS A 120 -15.79 6.63 3.64
N SER A 121 -14.63 6.55 4.29
CA SER A 121 -13.48 7.42 4.01
C SER A 121 -13.09 7.31 2.55
N VAL A 122 -12.54 8.37 1.97
CA VAL A 122 -12.08 8.39 0.58
C VAL A 122 -11.18 7.19 0.28
N PHE A 123 -10.26 6.87 1.21
CA PHE A 123 -9.42 5.67 1.16
C PHE A 123 -10.21 4.36 1.02
N SER A 124 -11.25 4.16 1.85
CA SER A 124 -12.05 2.93 1.81
C SER A 124 -12.88 2.77 0.54
N GLN A 125 -13.17 3.87 -0.17
CA GLN A 125 -13.90 3.84 -1.44
C GLN A 125 -12.98 3.44 -2.61
N ARG A 126 -11.70 3.86 -2.58
CA ARG A 126 -10.73 3.61 -3.64
C ARG A 126 -9.92 2.32 -3.49
N THR A 127 -9.86 1.74 -2.29
CA THR A 127 -8.97 0.60 -1.98
C THR A 127 -9.74 -0.62 -1.46
N GLU A 128 -9.42 -1.79 -2.00
CA GLU A 128 -9.93 -3.07 -1.49
C GLU A 128 -9.40 -3.39 -0.09
N ASP A 129 -10.27 -3.86 0.80
CA ASP A 129 -9.93 -4.14 2.22
C ASP A 129 -8.77 -5.16 2.37
N SER A 130 -8.67 -6.14 1.47
CA SER A 130 -7.57 -7.12 1.45
C SER A 130 -6.24 -6.47 1.10
N SER A 131 -6.23 -5.61 0.07
CA SER A 131 -5.05 -4.83 -0.34
C SER A 131 -4.59 -3.92 0.80
N ALA A 132 -5.51 -3.14 1.37
CA ALA A 132 -5.20 -2.24 2.49
C ALA A 132 -4.61 -2.98 3.70
N SER A 133 -5.20 -4.14 4.04
CA SER A 133 -4.72 -4.94 5.18
C SER A 133 -3.31 -5.45 4.95
N GLN A 134 -3.02 -5.98 3.75
CA GLN A 134 -1.68 -6.47 3.41
C GLN A 134 -0.66 -5.33 3.35
N TYR A 135 -1.05 -4.18 2.81
CA TYR A 135 -0.24 -2.97 2.74
C TYR A 135 0.19 -2.50 4.14
N PHE A 136 -0.75 -2.28 5.06
CA PHE A 136 -0.41 -1.82 6.41
C PHE A 136 0.29 -2.89 7.26
N GLN A 137 0.07 -4.19 6.98
CA GLN A 137 0.84 -5.26 7.62
C GLN A 137 2.30 -5.26 7.17
N PHE A 138 2.56 -5.04 5.88
CA PHE A 138 3.91 -4.93 5.35
C PHE A 138 4.65 -3.76 6.01
N TYR A 139 4.06 -2.56 6.02
CA TYR A 139 4.65 -1.39 6.64
C TYR A 139 4.71 -1.46 8.18
N GLY A 140 3.88 -2.31 8.79
CA GLY A 140 3.88 -2.68 10.21
C GLY A 140 5.20 -3.30 10.72
N CYS A 141 6.06 -3.78 9.82
CA CYS A 141 7.26 -4.51 10.16
C CYS A 141 8.48 -3.58 10.34
N LEU A 142 9.16 -3.66 11.50
CA LEU A 142 10.39 -2.91 11.75
C LEU A 142 11.50 -3.19 10.72
N SER A 143 11.57 -4.40 10.17
CA SER A 143 12.52 -4.72 9.11
C SER A 143 12.30 -3.89 7.85
N GLN A 144 11.04 -3.59 7.49
CA GLN A 144 10.75 -2.73 6.34
C GLN A 144 11.09 -1.27 6.63
N GLN A 145 10.77 -0.79 7.84
CA GLN A 145 11.20 0.53 8.30
C GLN A 145 12.73 0.66 8.28
N GLN A 146 13.45 -0.38 8.69
CA GLN A 146 14.91 -0.42 8.63
C GLN A 146 15.44 -0.38 7.19
N ASN A 147 14.90 -1.20 6.28
CA ASN A 147 15.32 -1.20 4.87
C ASN A 147 15.23 0.21 4.27
N MET A 148 14.11 0.88 4.55
CA MET A 148 13.85 2.25 4.16
C MET A 148 14.83 3.26 4.81
N MET A 149 15.13 3.15 6.10
CA MET A 149 16.06 4.05 6.80
C MET A 149 17.54 3.81 6.46
N GLN A 150 17.90 2.60 6.03
CA GLN A 150 19.27 2.25 5.61
C GLN A 150 19.58 2.70 4.18
N ASP A 151 18.57 3.06 3.39
CA ASP A 151 18.77 3.83 2.15
C ASP A 151 19.30 5.23 2.52
N PHE A 152 20.63 5.33 2.55
CA PHE A 152 21.32 6.55 2.95
C PHE A 152 21.01 7.71 2.00
N VAL A 153 20.92 7.46 0.69
CA VAL A 153 20.62 8.51 -0.30
C VAL A 153 19.24 9.11 -0.01
N ARG A 154 18.24 8.26 0.23
CA ARG A 154 16.90 8.67 0.61
C ARG A 154 16.90 9.47 1.91
N THR A 155 17.31 8.85 3.02
CA THR A 155 17.17 9.44 4.36
C THR A 155 18.05 10.69 4.52
N ALA A 156 19.28 10.69 3.99
CA ALA A 156 20.16 11.85 4.07
C ALA A 156 19.66 13.02 3.21
N THR A 157 19.03 12.74 2.06
CA THR A 157 18.47 13.81 1.21
C THR A 157 17.29 14.49 1.88
N TYR A 158 16.37 13.74 2.49
CA TYR A 158 15.30 14.31 3.30
C TYR A 158 15.82 15.13 4.49
N HIS A 159 16.76 14.57 5.24
CA HIS A 159 17.41 15.27 6.36
C HIS A 159 18.03 16.59 5.90
N ARG A 160 18.79 16.57 4.80
CA ARG A 160 19.43 17.75 4.21
C ARG A 160 18.39 18.76 3.72
N ALA A 161 17.36 18.31 3.01
CA ALA A 161 16.30 19.19 2.50
C ALA A 161 15.58 19.92 3.63
N ILE A 162 15.27 19.24 4.73
CA ILE A 162 14.60 19.83 5.89
C ILE A 162 15.54 20.78 6.64
N LEU A 163 16.78 20.37 6.95
CA LEU A 163 17.70 21.20 7.73
C LEU A 163 18.26 22.40 6.95
N GLN A 164 18.51 22.27 5.63
CA GLN A 164 18.97 23.40 4.82
C GLN A 164 17.87 24.45 4.63
N ASN A 165 16.61 24.03 4.63
CA ASN A 165 15.45 24.92 4.58
C ASN A 165 14.84 25.14 5.97
N HIS A 166 15.65 25.19 7.02
CA HIS A 166 15.15 25.27 8.40
C HIS A 166 14.22 26.47 8.66
N THR A 167 14.31 27.55 7.89
CA THR A 167 13.39 28.71 7.97
C THR A 167 11.95 28.34 7.69
N ASP A 168 11.73 27.30 6.90
CA ASP A 168 10.42 26.76 6.53
C ASP A 168 9.81 25.92 7.66
N PHE A 169 10.64 25.46 8.61
CA PHE A 169 10.23 24.61 9.72
C PHE A 169 10.27 25.35 11.06
N LYS A 170 11.17 26.32 11.23
CA LYS A 170 11.38 27.01 12.50
C LYS A 170 10.10 27.70 12.98
N ASP A 171 9.71 27.38 14.22
CA ASP A 171 8.51 27.88 14.89
C ASP A 171 7.19 27.55 14.14
N LYS A 172 7.21 26.59 13.21
CA LYS A 172 6.07 26.14 12.40
C LYS A 172 5.39 24.89 12.94
N VAL A 173 4.15 24.68 12.51
CA VAL A 173 3.40 23.43 12.71
C VAL A 173 3.55 22.56 11.48
N VAL A 174 3.94 21.31 11.69
CA VAL A 174 4.23 20.35 10.62
C VAL A 174 3.28 19.16 10.71
N LEU A 175 2.82 18.65 9.57
CA LEU A 175 2.12 17.37 9.44
C LEU A 175 3.03 16.38 8.71
N ASP A 176 3.31 15.23 9.33
CA ASP A 176 4.05 14.12 8.72
C ASP A 176 3.07 13.01 8.34
N VAL A 177 2.84 12.81 7.04
CA VAL A 177 1.82 11.90 6.51
C VAL A 177 2.44 10.54 6.19
N GLY A 178 1.98 9.50 6.88
CA GLY A 178 2.57 8.17 6.79
C GLY A 178 3.95 8.14 7.46
N CYS A 179 4.02 8.62 8.71
CA CYS A 179 5.30 8.92 9.35
C CYS A 179 6.17 7.67 9.59
N GLY A 180 5.60 6.45 9.53
CA GLY A 180 6.30 5.21 9.79
C GLY A 180 6.94 5.23 11.18
N SER A 181 8.27 5.16 11.23
CA SER A 181 9.04 5.29 12.48
C SER A 181 9.06 6.72 13.08
N GLY A 182 8.61 7.73 12.34
CA GLY A 182 8.65 9.14 12.71
C GLY A 182 9.94 9.87 12.31
N ILE A 183 10.80 9.26 11.49
CA ILE A 183 12.14 9.82 11.17
C ILE A 183 12.08 11.25 10.59
N LEU A 184 11.12 11.54 9.70
CA LEU A 184 10.94 12.88 9.13
C LEU A 184 10.44 13.88 10.17
N SER A 185 9.56 13.45 11.07
CA SER A 185 9.13 14.25 12.23
C SER A 185 10.31 14.67 13.12
N PHE A 186 11.29 13.79 13.35
CA PHE A 186 12.51 14.16 14.09
C PHE A 186 13.34 15.21 13.34
N PHE A 187 13.47 15.09 12.01
CA PHE A 187 14.17 16.09 11.21
C PHE A 187 13.48 17.45 11.26
N ALA A 188 12.14 17.48 11.22
CA ALA A 188 11.37 18.71 11.37
C ALA A 188 11.62 19.37 12.74
N VAL A 189 11.66 18.59 13.84
CA VAL A 189 12.01 19.10 15.18
C VAL A 189 13.44 19.62 15.23
N GLN A 190 14.40 18.94 14.60
CA GLN A 190 15.79 19.39 14.49
C GLN A 190 15.91 20.72 13.72
N ALA A 191 15.07 20.93 12.70
CA ALA A 191 14.97 22.20 11.97
C ALA A 191 14.23 23.32 12.76
N GLY A 192 13.72 23.01 13.95
CA GLY A 192 13.10 23.99 14.85
C GLY A 192 11.58 24.03 14.79
N ALA A 193 10.91 23.00 14.28
CA ALA A 193 9.45 22.91 14.33
C ALA A 193 8.90 23.11 15.74
N ARG A 194 7.86 23.94 15.86
CA ARG A 194 7.13 24.19 17.10
C ARG A 194 6.34 22.96 17.51
N LYS A 195 5.69 22.32 16.54
CA LYS A 195 4.82 21.17 16.73
C LYS A 195 4.83 20.29 15.47
N VAL A 196 4.80 18.98 15.64
CA VAL A 196 4.66 18.00 14.56
C VAL A 196 3.50 17.05 14.89
N TYR A 197 2.54 16.92 13.98
CA TYR A 197 1.52 15.88 14.01
C TYR A 197 1.97 14.75 13.09
N ALA A 198 2.29 13.58 13.65
CA ALA A 198 2.85 12.46 12.91
C ALA A 198 1.78 11.38 12.73
N VAL A 199 1.22 11.24 11.52
CA VAL A 199 0.08 10.36 11.23
C VAL A 199 0.59 9.03 10.66
N GLU A 200 0.20 7.91 11.28
CA GLU A 200 0.58 6.57 10.82
C GLU A 200 -0.58 5.58 11.00
N ALA A 201 -0.95 4.89 9.93
CA ALA A 201 -2.10 3.99 9.91
C ALA A 201 -1.75 2.56 10.36
N SER A 202 -0.50 2.14 10.20
CA SER A 202 -0.03 0.81 10.59
C SER A 202 0.28 0.73 12.09
N SER A 203 0.63 -0.49 12.54
CA SER A 203 1.04 -0.74 13.92
C SER A 203 2.37 -0.05 14.30
N VAL A 204 3.14 0.48 13.33
CA VAL A 204 4.39 1.19 13.60
C VAL A 204 4.18 2.49 14.36
N ALA A 205 2.98 3.06 14.34
CA ALA A 205 2.64 4.22 15.17
C ALA A 205 3.03 4.02 16.66
N LYS A 206 2.91 2.78 17.17
CA LYS A 206 3.33 2.44 18.54
C LYS A 206 4.85 2.55 18.74
N TYR A 207 5.64 2.17 17.74
CA TYR A 207 7.10 2.29 17.77
C TYR A 207 7.56 3.74 17.58
N ALA A 208 6.87 4.51 16.73
CA ALA A 208 7.10 5.95 16.60
C ALA A 208 6.89 6.66 17.95
N GLU A 209 5.82 6.34 18.68
CA GLU A 209 5.56 6.87 20.02
C GLU A 209 6.70 6.53 20.99
N ILE A 210 7.19 5.28 20.99
CA ILE A 210 8.34 4.87 21.81
C ILE A 210 9.59 5.72 21.48
N LEU A 211 9.86 5.98 20.19
CA LEU A 211 10.97 6.83 19.77
C LEU A 211 10.78 8.28 20.22
N VAL A 212 9.57 8.83 20.11
CA VAL A 212 9.24 10.19 20.54
C VAL A 212 9.50 10.38 22.04
N GLN A 213 9.03 9.41 22.85
CA GLN A 213 9.24 9.43 24.30
C GLN A 213 10.72 9.30 24.67
N SER A 214 11.42 8.32 24.08
CA SER A 214 12.83 8.05 24.39
C SER A 214 13.80 9.16 23.96
N ASN A 215 13.43 9.96 22.95
CA ASN A 215 14.20 11.11 22.49
C ASN A 215 13.80 12.43 23.17
N ASN A 216 12.92 12.40 24.17
CA ASN A 216 12.49 13.57 24.96
C ASN A 216 11.91 14.71 24.10
N VAL A 217 11.11 14.38 23.08
CA VAL A 217 10.45 15.35 22.19
C VAL A 217 8.93 15.20 22.17
N ALA A 218 8.35 14.55 23.18
CA ALA A 218 6.91 14.30 23.31
C ALA A 218 6.07 15.59 23.46
N ASP A 219 6.68 16.69 23.89
CA ASP A 219 6.06 18.02 23.88
C ASP A 219 5.86 18.54 22.45
N LYS A 220 6.78 18.19 21.53
CA LYS A 220 6.80 18.68 20.15
C LYS A 220 6.14 17.73 19.15
N ILE A 221 6.33 16.43 19.26
CA ILE A 221 5.79 15.44 18.31
C ILE A 221 4.58 14.75 18.95
N SER A 222 3.45 14.72 18.24
CA SER A 222 2.24 13.99 18.63
C SER A 222 1.91 12.95 17.57
N VAL A 223 2.02 11.66 17.92
CA VAL A 223 1.71 10.56 17.01
C VAL A 223 0.20 10.30 17.00
N LEU A 224 -0.37 10.28 15.80
CA LEU A 224 -1.80 10.04 15.57
C LEU A 224 -1.95 8.74 14.80
N SER A 225 -2.44 7.69 15.47
CA SER A 225 -2.67 6.40 14.82
C SER A 225 -3.97 6.42 14.03
N GLY A 226 -3.87 6.28 12.71
CA GLY A 226 -5.01 6.29 11.81
C GLY A 226 -4.63 6.69 10.38
N LYS A 227 -5.59 6.59 9.46
CA LYS A 227 -5.42 7.06 8.08
C LYS A 227 -5.65 8.57 8.00
N ILE A 228 -4.90 9.26 7.15
CA ILE A 228 -4.99 10.71 7.01
C ILE A 228 -6.40 11.19 6.58
N GLU A 229 -7.13 10.34 5.87
CA GLU A 229 -8.51 10.56 5.44
C GLU A 229 -9.51 10.50 6.62
N GLU A 230 -9.15 9.84 7.73
CA GLU A 230 -10.02 9.52 8.87
C GLU A 230 -9.66 10.28 10.16
N ILE A 231 -8.47 10.90 10.22
CA ILE A 231 -8.02 11.64 11.40
C ILE A 231 -8.49 13.10 11.40
N THR A 232 -8.57 13.67 12.60
CA THR A 232 -8.81 15.10 12.82
C THR A 232 -7.58 15.75 13.47
N LEU A 233 -7.23 16.95 12.99
CA LEU A 233 -6.17 17.76 13.57
C LEU A 233 -6.77 18.94 14.36
N PRO A 234 -6.11 19.37 15.45
CA PRO A 234 -6.60 20.48 16.27
C PRO A 234 -6.36 21.86 15.63
N GLU A 235 -5.46 21.97 14.65
CA GLU A 235 -5.13 23.21 13.94
C GLU A 235 -4.63 22.91 12.51
N CYS A 236 -4.70 23.89 11.62
CA CYS A 236 -4.07 23.82 10.30
C CYS A 236 -2.54 23.93 10.41
N VAL A 237 -1.82 23.32 9.48
CA VAL A 237 -0.35 23.21 9.49
C VAL A 237 0.30 24.14 8.46
N ASP A 238 1.54 24.55 8.74
CA ASP A 238 2.35 25.38 7.84
C ASP A 238 3.09 24.53 6.81
N VAL A 239 3.50 23.30 7.16
CA VAL A 239 4.24 22.40 6.27
C VAL A 239 3.68 20.99 6.35
N ILE A 240 3.51 20.33 5.21
CA ILE A 240 3.23 18.90 5.12
C ILE A 240 4.47 18.20 4.59
N VAL A 241 5.02 17.27 5.35
CA VAL A 241 6.12 16.39 4.94
C VAL A 241 5.59 14.97 4.71
N SER A 242 6.14 14.28 3.72
CA SER A 242 5.88 12.85 3.52
C SER A 242 6.97 12.22 2.65
N GLU A 243 7.00 10.90 2.66
CA GLU A 243 7.73 10.08 1.68
C GLU A 243 6.69 9.17 0.98
N PRO A 244 5.93 9.72 0.01
CA PRO A 244 4.84 9.01 -0.63
C PRO A 244 5.25 8.27 -1.91
N MET A 245 6.54 8.19 -2.24
CA MET A 245 7.00 7.72 -3.55
C MET A 245 7.11 6.20 -3.60
N GLY A 246 6.35 5.59 -4.51
CA GLY A 246 6.52 4.18 -4.86
C GLY A 246 7.40 3.98 -6.09
N TYR A 247 7.49 2.73 -6.56
CA TYR A 247 8.01 2.44 -7.90
C TYR A 247 7.29 3.28 -8.97
N MET A 248 8.04 3.78 -9.96
CA MET A 248 7.51 4.69 -10.99
C MET A 248 6.82 5.93 -10.41
N LEU A 249 7.23 6.40 -9.22
CA LEU A 249 6.63 7.48 -8.42
C LEU A 249 5.22 7.15 -7.87
N PHE A 250 4.32 6.64 -8.70
CA PHE A 250 2.89 6.53 -8.41
C PHE A 250 2.48 5.24 -7.68
N ASN A 251 3.26 4.15 -7.78
CA ASN A 251 2.86 2.88 -7.17
C ASN A 251 2.55 3.05 -5.67
N GLU A 252 1.67 2.21 -5.13
CA GLU A 252 1.12 2.29 -3.76
C GLU A 252 0.02 3.34 -3.56
N ARG A 253 -0.16 4.27 -4.51
CA ARG A 253 -1.18 5.33 -4.49
C ARG A 253 -1.12 6.22 -3.23
N MET A 254 0.02 6.25 -2.54
CA MET A 254 0.22 7.06 -1.32
C MET A 254 0.22 8.56 -1.63
N LEU A 255 0.56 8.96 -2.86
CA LEU A 255 0.44 10.33 -3.35
C LEU A 255 -0.96 10.89 -3.22
N GLU A 256 -2.01 10.08 -3.34
CA GLU A 256 -3.38 10.56 -3.18
C GLU A 256 -3.68 10.89 -1.72
N SER A 257 -3.19 10.09 -0.76
CA SER A 257 -3.26 10.42 0.67
C SER A 257 -2.42 11.66 1.01
N TYR A 258 -1.29 11.85 0.33
CA TYR A 258 -0.47 13.05 0.44
C TYR A 258 -1.21 14.30 -0.03
N LEU A 259 -1.84 14.26 -1.21
CA LEU A 259 -2.68 15.35 -1.71
C LEU A 259 -3.90 15.60 -0.83
N HIS A 260 -4.57 14.54 -0.35
CA HIS A 260 -5.72 14.63 0.55
C HIS A 260 -5.39 15.42 1.84
N SER A 261 -4.14 15.31 2.30
CA SER A 261 -3.69 16.01 3.50
C SER A 261 -3.66 17.54 3.35
N LYS A 262 -3.68 18.08 2.12
CA LYS A 262 -3.75 19.53 1.83
C LYS A 262 -4.94 20.21 2.48
N LYS A 263 -6.02 19.49 2.79
CA LYS A 263 -7.17 20.04 3.54
C LYS A 263 -6.78 20.66 4.90
N TRP A 264 -5.65 20.24 5.46
CA TRP A 264 -5.08 20.77 6.69
C TRP A 264 -4.00 21.83 6.47
N LEU A 265 -3.57 22.06 5.23
CA LEU A 265 -2.54 23.04 4.89
C LEU A 265 -3.11 24.46 4.96
N LYS A 266 -2.36 25.39 5.54
CA LYS A 266 -2.68 26.83 5.45
C LYS A 266 -2.57 27.30 4.00
N SER A 267 -3.23 28.41 3.66
CA SER A 267 -3.22 28.98 2.30
C SER A 267 -1.82 29.36 1.79
N ASN A 268 -0.88 29.64 2.69
CA ASN A 268 0.54 29.90 2.40
C ASN A 268 1.46 28.78 2.89
N GLY A 269 0.90 27.59 3.14
CA GLY A 269 1.66 26.44 3.58
C GLY A 269 2.45 25.79 2.44
N MET A 270 3.36 24.90 2.79
CA MET A 270 4.23 24.20 1.84
C MET A 270 4.17 22.69 1.97
N MET A 271 4.56 22.01 0.89
CA MET A 271 4.62 20.56 0.79
C MET A 271 6.06 20.13 0.50
N PHE A 272 6.54 19.12 1.24
CA PHE A 272 7.84 18.48 1.09
C PHE A 272 7.64 16.96 0.89
N PRO A 273 7.86 16.41 -0.31
CA PRO A 273 8.32 17.06 -1.55
C PRO A 273 7.27 18.03 -2.14
N THR A 274 7.72 18.98 -2.95
CA THR A 274 6.86 20.00 -3.57
C THR A 274 6.45 19.62 -4.98
N PHE A 275 7.34 18.97 -5.73
CA PHE A 275 7.06 18.44 -7.05
C PHE A 275 7.86 17.16 -7.29
N SER A 276 7.51 16.45 -8.36
CA SER A 276 8.16 15.24 -8.78
C SER A 276 8.15 15.12 -10.30
N ASP A 277 9.29 14.74 -10.86
CA ASP A 277 9.54 14.55 -12.27
C ASP A 277 9.63 13.05 -12.57
N ILE A 278 8.88 12.59 -13.56
CA ILE A 278 9.03 11.25 -14.13
C ILE A 278 9.75 11.38 -15.46
N HIS A 279 10.78 10.57 -15.64
CA HIS A 279 11.60 10.54 -16.83
C HIS A 279 11.35 9.27 -17.61
N LEU A 280 11.17 9.43 -18.92
CA LEU A 280 10.82 8.39 -19.88
C LEU A 280 11.84 8.35 -21.00
N ALA A 281 12.48 7.20 -21.24
CA ALA A 281 13.36 7.01 -22.39
C ALA A 281 13.24 5.61 -23.00
N PRO A 282 13.39 5.49 -24.34
CA PRO A 282 13.47 4.20 -25.02
C PRO A 282 14.86 3.57 -24.81
N PHE A 283 14.92 2.24 -24.72
CA PHE A 283 16.17 1.50 -24.57
C PHE A 283 16.29 0.32 -25.54
N SER A 284 17.50 -0.23 -25.66
CA SER A 284 17.77 -1.49 -26.37
C SER A 284 18.58 -2.44 -25.49
N ASP A 285 17.93 -3.52 -25.06
CA ASP A 285 18.50 -4.59 -24.24
C ASP A 285 17.99 -5.97 -24.73
N GLU A 286 18.63 -6.49 -25.78
CA GLU A 286 18.26 -7.77 -26.40
C GLU A 286 18.34 -8.94 -25.40
N GLN A 287 19.31 -8.90 -24.48
CA GLN A 287 19.50 -9.96 -23.49
C GLN A 287 18.28 -10.07 -22.57
N LEU A 288 17.80 -8.94 -22.05
CA LEU A 288 16.60 -8.88 -21.20
C LEU A 288 15.35 -9.38 -21.93
N TYR A 289 15.15 -8.94 -23.17
CA TYR A 289 14.02 -9.39 -23.98
C TYR A 289 14.06 -10.91 -24.21
N MET A 290 15.22 -11.44 -24.59
CA MET A 290 15.41 -12.86 -24.83
C MET A 290 15.24 -13.69 -23.54
N GLU A 291 15.62 -13.16 -22.38
CA GLU A 291 15.38 -13.81 -21.09
C GLU A 291 13.88 -13.99 -20.82
N HIS A 292 13.09 -12.92 -20.91
CA HIS A 292 11.64 -12.97 -20.70
C HIS A 292 10.94 -13.86 -21.74
N TYR A 293 11.34 -13.76 -23.01
CA TYR A 293 10.82 -14.63 -24.06
C TYR A 293 11.17 -16.11 -23.83
N SER A 294 12.40 -16.39 -23.37
CA SER A 294 12.88 -17.76 -23.13
C SER A 294 12.21 -18.41 -21.92
N ARG A 295 11.83 -17.64 -20.89
CA ARG A 295 11.04 -18.17 -19.76
C ARG A 295 9.70 -18.76 -20.23
N ALA A 296 9.07 -18.15 -21.24
CA ALA A 296 7.85 -18.68 -21.84
C ALA A 296 8.07 -20.01 -22.61
N ASN A 297 9.29 -20.30 -23.06
CA ASN A 297 9.59 -21.52 -23.81
C ASN A 297 9.51 -22.78 -22.94
N PHE A 298 9.52 -22.66 -21.60
CA PHE A 298 9.14 -23.77 -20.72
C PHE A 298 7.77 -24.36 -21.12
N TRP A 299 6.82 -23.50 -21.48
CA TRP A 299 5.48 -23.91 -21.87
C TRP A 299 5.41 -24.48 -23.28
N TYR A 300 6.47 -24.42 -24.09
CA TYR A 300 6.48 -24.97 -25.45
C TYR A 300 6.71 -26.49 -25.49
N GLN A 301 6.90 -27.13 -24.34
CA GLN A 301 7.15 -28.56 -24.25
C GLN A 301 5.93 -29.39 -24.67
N GLN A 302 6.11 -30.26 -25.67
CA GLN A 302 5.04 -31.14 -26.18
C GLN A 302 4.79 -32.38 -25.31
N CYS A 303 5.73 -32.74 -24.42
CA CYS A 303 5.65 -33.93 -23.57
C CYS A 303 6.34 -33.69 -22.22
N PHE A 304 5.81 -32.78 -21.42
CA PHE A 304 6.23 -32.58 -20.02
C PHE A 304 5.55 -33.65 -19.16
N TYR A 305 6.29 -34.69 -18.77
CA TYR A 305 5.76 -35.87 -18.06
C TYR A 305 4.51 -36.48 -18.73
N GLY A 306 4.50 -36.55 -20.07
CA GLY A 306 3.36 -37.08 -20.84
C GLY A 306 2.25 -36.06 -21.14
N VAL A 307 2.42 -34.79 -20.76
CA VAL A 307 1.44 -33.71 -20.99
C VAL A 307 1.99 -32.68 -21.97
N ASN A 308 1.20 -32.29 -22.97
CA ASN A 308 1.54 -31.20 -23.88
C ASN A 308 1.17 -29.85 -23.25
N LEU A 309 2.16 -29.00 -22.98
CA LEU A 309 1.98 -27.66 -22.39
C LEU A 309 1.81 -26.55 -23.44
N SER A 310 2.08 -26.84 -24.72
CA SER A 310 2.27 -25.83 -25.79
C SER A 310 1.10 -24.90 -26.00
N SER A 311 -0.12 -25.32 -25.64
CA SER A 311 -1.33 -24.50 -25.70
C SER A 311 -1.30 -23.28 -24.76
N LEU A 312 -0.49 -23.32 -23.70
CA LEU A 312 -0.36 -22.23 -22.73
C LEU A 312 0.80 -21.26 -23.02
N ARG A 313 1.62 -21.53 -24.04
CA ARG A 313 2.80 -20.70 -24.35
C ARG A 313 2.45 -19.23 -24.57
N ASN A 314 1.42 -18.94 -25.37
CA ASN A 314 1.06 -17.55 -25.67
C ASN A 314 0.58 -16.82 -24.41
N ALA A 315 -0.21 -17.49 -23.57
CA ALA A 315 -0.62 -16.93 -22.28
C ALA A 315 0.57 -16.66 -21.36
N ALA A 316 1.59 -17.54 -21.36
CA ALA A 316 2.81 -17.33 -20.59
C ALA A 316 3.66 -16.17 -21.13
N VAL A 317 3.79 -16.02 -22.45
CA VAL A 317 4.43 -14.85 -23.07
C VAL A 317 3.70 -13.58 -22.61
N ASP A 318 2.38 -13.54 -22.72
CA ASP A 318 1.59 -12.40 -22.27
C ASP A 318 1.85 -12.10 -20.79
N GLU A 319 1.86 -13.10 -19.91
CA GLU A 319 2.10 -12.92 -18.48
C GLU A 319 3.50 -12.35 -18.18
N TYR A 320 4.56 -12.90 -18.77
CA TYR A 320 5.93 -12.43 -18.53
C TYR A 320 6.19 -11.02 -19.05
N PHE A 321 5.54 -10.63 -20.16
CA PHE A 321 5.67 -9.29 -20.72
C PHE A 321 4.81 -8.25 -20.01
N ARG A 322 3.80 -8.64 -19.22
CA ARG A 322 3.00 -7.72 -18.40
C ARG A 322 3.67 -7.32 -17.07
N GLN A 323 4.84 -7.90 -16.77
CA GLN A 323 5.60 -7.62 -15.55
C GLN A 323 6.55 -6.46 -15.78
N PRO A 324 6.39 -5.32 -15.07
CA PRO A 324 7.44 -4.31 -15.00
C PRO A 324 8.68 -4.91 -14.34
N ILE A 325 9.85 -4.57 -14.87
CA ILE A 325 11.13 -5.07 -14.39
C ILE A 325 11.76 -3.98 -13.52
N VAL A 326 12.05 -4.31 -12.27
CA VAL A 326 12.67 -3.38 -11.30
C VAL A 326 14.13 -3.77 -11.15
N ASP A 327 15.02 -2.97 -11.73
CA ASP A 327 16.47 -3.15 -11.65
C ASP A 327 17.22 -1.89 -12.08
N THR A 328 18.55 -1.98 -12.14
CA THR A 328 19.42 -0.92 -12.66
C THR A 328 20.11 -1.38 -13.93
N PHE A 329 20.54 -0.44 -14.76
CA PHE A 329 21.14 -0.70 -16.05
C PHE A 329 22.16 0.38 -16.43
N ASP A 330 23.01 0.07 -17.40
CA ASP A 330 23.98 1.03 -17.92
C ASP A 330 23.29 2.05 -18.85
N ILE A 331 23.50 3.34 -18.60
CA ILE A 331 22.87 4.43 -19.37
C ILE A 331 23.11 4.37 -20.88
N ARG A 332 24.14 3.66 -21.35
CA ARG A 332 24.44 3.49 -22.78
C ARG A 332 23.39 2.67 -23.54
N ILE A 333 22.49 1.97 -22.83
CA ILE A 333 21.36 1.29 -23.49
C ILE A 333 20.25 2.26 -23.91
N LEU A 334 20.27 3.51 -23.43
CA LEU A 334 19.32 4.55 -23.80
C LEU A 334 19.53 4.98 -25.25
N MET A 335 18.45 5.04 -26.02
CA MET A 335 18.50 5.35 -27.45
C MET A 335 18.13 6.80 -27.79
N ALA A 336 17.51 7.50 -26.85
CA ALA A 336 17.13 8.90 -26.97
C ALA A 336 17.19 9.61 -25.61
N ARG A 337 17.12 10.94 -25.63
CA ARG A 337 17.02 11.74 -24.40
C ARG A 337 15.70 11.46 -23.67
N THR A 338 15.68 11.63 -22.36
CA THR A 338 14.46 11.45 -21.58
C THR A 338 13.44 12.54 -21.88
N VAL A 339 12.17 12.15 -22.03
CA VAL A 339 11.04 13.06 -21.87
C VAL A 339 10.66 13.11 -20.40
N LYS A 340 10.28 14.30 -19.94
CA LYS A 340 10.01 14.58 -18.53
C LYS A 340 8.54 14.95 -18.34
N TYR A 341 7.93 14.42 -17.29
CA TYR A 341 6.60 14.78 -16.84
C TYR A 341 6.64 15.24 -15.38
N THR A 342 6.15 16.44 -15.07
CA THR A 342 6.26 17.06 -13.74
C THR A 342 4.89 17.13 -13.06
N VAL A 343 4.83 16.67 -11.82
CA VAL A 343 3.67 16.76 -10.92
C VAL A 343 3.99 17.80 -9.84
N SER A 344 3.16 18.84 -9.73
CA SER A 344 3.24 19.86 -8.67
C SER A 344 2.24 19.53 -7.56
N PHE A 345 2.71 19.17 -6.37
CA PHE A 345 1.80 18.71 -5.29
C PHE A 345 1.00 19.84 -4.65
N LEU A 346 1.47 21.09 -4.77
CA LEU A 346 0.70 22.25 -4.29
C LEU A 346 -0.54 22.49 -5.16
N GLU A 347 -0.40 22.34 -6.48
CA GLU A 347 -1.45 22.66 -7.45
C GLU A 347 -2.31 21.45 -7.83
N ALA A 348 -1.76 20.23 -7.79
CA ALA A 348 -2.47 19.03 -8.19
C ALA A 348 -3.58 18.67 -7.19
N GLU A 349 -4.81 18.54 -7.67
CA GLU A 349 -5.90 17.88 -6.95
C GLU A 349 -5.78 16.35 -7.06
N GLU A 350 -6.56 15.59 -6.27
CA GLU A 350 -6.54 14.11 -6.35
C GLU A 350 -6.86 13.62 -7.76
N GLU A 351 -7.68 14.38 -8.51
CA GLU A 351 -8.03 14.13 -9.90
C GLU A 351 -7.04 14.72 -10.93
N ASP A 352 -6.27 15.75 -10.57
CA ASP A 352 -5.50 16.59 -11.50
C ASP A 352 -3.99 16.26 -11.54
N LEU A 353 -3.61 14.99 -11.63
CA LEU A 353 -2.20 14.59 -11.75
C LEU A 353 -1.56 14.96 -13.11
N HIS A 354 -1.94 16.10 -13.70
CA HIS A 354 -1.73 16.57 -15.07
C HIS A 354 -1.02 17.95 -15.20
N SER A 355 0.32 17.92 -15.11
CA SER A 355 1.38 18.83 -15.65
C SER A 355 1.35 20.37 -15.47
N PHE A 356 2.41 21.02 -14.94
CA PHE A 356 2.84 22.45 -15.17
C PHE A 356 4.33 22.77 -14.79
N GLN A 357 4.81 24.02 -14.99
CA GLN A 357 6.22 24.48 -15.17
C GLN A 357 6.77 25.47 -14.08
N PHE A 358 8.12 25.55 -13.94
CA PHE A 358 8.97 26.06 -12.83
C PHE A 358 9.25 27.59 -12.68
N ILE A 359 9.57 28.03 -11.43
CA ILE A 359 10.44 29.20 -11.06
C ILE A 359 11.24 28.93 -9.73
N SER A 360 12.47 29.48 -9.57
CA SER A 360 13.56 29.02 -8.65
C SER A 360 13.80 29.71 -7.28
N LYS A 361 14.27 28.92 -6.28
CA LYS A 361 15.52 29.05 -5.45
C LYS A 361 15.77 27.75 -4.62
N VAL A 362 17.00 27.54 -4.11
CA VAL A 362 17.65 26.28 -3.59
C VAL A 362 16.74 25.05 -3.52
N THR A 363 16.73 24.30 -4.62
CA THR A 363 16.03 23.03 -4.72
C THR A 363 16.98 21.90 -4.32
N VAL A 364 16.57 21.09 -3.35
CA VAL A 364 17.23 19.81 -3.07
C VAL A 364 16.47 18.72 -3.81
N TRP A 365 17.20 17.93 -4.61
CA TRP A 365 16.66 16.83 -5.40
C TRP A 365 17.04 15.49 -4.80
N LEU A 366 16.06 14.60 -4.70
CA LEU A 366 16.23 13.16 -4.54
C LEU A 366 16.00 12.52 -5.91
N SER A 367 17.07 12.14 -6.59
CA SER A 367 16.98 11.51 -7.91
C SER A 367 17.16 10.00 -7.81
N THR A 368 16.34 9.27 -8.56
CA THR A 368 16.50 7.82 -8.83
C THR A 368 16.95 7.56 -10.26
N ALA A 369 17.52 8.58 -10.94
CA ALA A 369 18.05 8.44 -12.29
C ALA A 369 19.16 7.39 -12.34
N PRO A 370 19.32 6.65 -13.46
CA PRO A 370 20.38 5.65 -13.62
C PRO A 370 21.80 6.26 -13.65
N THR A 371 21.92 7.60 -13.71
CA THR A 371 23.18 8.34 -13.59
C THR A 371 23.58 8.63 -12.14
N GLU A 372 22.66 8.49 -11.20
CA GLU A 372 22.84 8.82 -9.79
C GLU A 372 23.11 7.58 -8.93
N PRO A 373 23.63 7.74 -7.70
CA PRO A 373 23.81 6.61 -6.78
C PRO A 373 22.52 5.82 -6.56
N LEU A 374 22.64 4.49 -6.52
CA LEU A 374 21.50 3.59 -6.44
C LEU A 374 20.70 3.79 -5.15
N THR A 375 19.37 3.85 -5.31
CA THR A 375 18.39 3.86 -4.22
C THR A 375 17.62 2.53 -4.21
N HIS A 376 16.86 2.26 -3.14
CA HIS A 376 16.05 1.03 -3.06
C HIS A 376 14.91 0.96 -4.09
N TRP A 377 14.56 2.07 -4.75
CA TRP A 377 13.56 2.10 -5.82
C TRP A 377 14.07 1.59 -7.16
N TYR A 378 15.40 1.56 -7.37
CA TYR A 378 16.01 1.24 -8.66
C TYR A 378 15.38 2.08 -9.80
N GLN A 379 15.36 1.54 -11.01
CA GLN A 379 14.58 2.05 -12.14
C GLN A 379 13.57 0.98 -12.57
N VAL A 380 12.56 1.38 -13.33
CA VAL A 380 11.56 0.43 -13.85
C VAL A 380 11.62 0.36 -15.38
N ARG A 381 11.70 -0.86 -15.91
CA ARG A 381 11.74 -1.16 -17.34
C ARG A 381 10.50 -1.92 -17.78
N CYS A 382 9.90 -1.48 -18.88
CA CYS A 382 8.70 -2.05 -19.47
C CYS A 382 9.02 -2.61 -20.88
N LEU A 383 8.76 -3.89 -21.12
CA LEU A 383 9.05 -4.54 -22.41
C LEU A 383 7.86 -4.51 -23.37
N PHE A 384 8.05 -4.04 -24.60
CA PHE A 384 7.09 -4.34 -25.66
C PHE A 384 7.14 -5.81 -26.06
N GLN A 385 5.98 -6.41 -26.28
CA GLN A 385 5.88 -7.77 -26.81
C GLN A 385 6.56 -7.89 -28.17
N THR A 386 6.31 -6.91 -29.04
CA THR A 386 6.97 -6.77 -30.35
C THR A 386 7.91 -5.57 -30.27
N PRO A 387 9.23 -5.75 -30.38
CA PRO A 387 10.15 -4.62 -30.40
C PRO A 387 9.91 -3.76 -31.64
N LEU A 388 10.12 -2.45 -31.52
CA LEU A 388 10.06 -1.54 -32.66
C LEU A 388 11.43 -1.48 -33.32
N PHE A 389 11.50 -1.16 -34.61
CA PHE A 389 12.77 -0.88 -35.28
C PHE A 389 12.70 0.57 -35.79
N ALA A 390 13.73 1.35 -35.48
CA ALA A 390 13.88 2.72 -35.92
C ALA A 390 15.36 3.04 -36.18
N LYS A 391 15.60 3.98 -37.08
CA LYS A 391 16.94 4.42 -37.49
C LYS A 391 17.34 5.68 -36.74
N GLU A 392 18.62 5.98 -36.78
CA GLU A 392 19.12 7.27 -36.30
C GLU A 392 18.39 8.42 -37.02
N GLY A 393 17.91 9.40 -36.25
CA GLY A 393 17.12 10.53 -36.74
C GLY A 393 15.61 10.28 -36.87
N GLU A 394 15.13 9.03 -36.77
CA GLU A 394 13.69 8.73 -36.76
C GLU A 394 13.03 9.08 -35.42
N THR A 395 11.73 9.36 -35.48
CA THR A 395 10.95 9.88 -34.36
C THR A 395 10.09 8.76 -33.76
N LEU A 396 10.15 8.63 -32.43
CA LEU A 396 9.30 7.72 -31.68
C LEU A 396 8.23 8.53 -30.94
N SER A 397 6.99 8.43 -31.37
CA SER A 397 5.84 9.05 -30.71
C SER A 397 5.01 8.00 -29.99
N GLY A 398 4.22 8.39 -28.99
CA GLY A 398 3.46 7.42 -28.22
C GLY A 398 2.64 8.01 -27.09
N GLU A 399 2.09 7.12 -26.28
CA GLU A 399 1.29 7.45 -25.11
C GLU A 399 1.61 6.49 -23.97
N VAL A 400 1.71 7.04 -22.76
CA VAL A 400 1.84 6.26 -21.52
C VAL A 400 0.69 6.64 -20.61
N LEU A 401 -0.22 5.71 -20.39
CA LEU A 401 -1.41 5.90 -19.59
C LEU A 401 -1.33 5.10 -18.29
N PHE A 402 -1.44 5.80 -17.16
CA PHE A 402 -1.57 5.21 -15.83
C PHE A 402 -3.04 5.19 -15.40
N VAL A 403 -3.62 4.00 -15.23
CA VAL A 403 -5.01 3.84 -14.76
C VAL A 403 -5.01 3.30 -13.33
N ALA A 404 -5.45 4.12 -12.38
CA ALA A 404 -5.50 3.73 -10.97
C ALA A 404 -6.45 2.53 -10.76
N ASN A 405 -5.99 1.52 -10.02
CA ASN A 405 -6.78 0.34 -9.69
C ASN A 405 -7.03 0.21 -8.18
N LYS A 406 -7.98 -0.64 -7.79
CA LYS A 406 -8.39 -0.81 -6.37
C LYS A 406 -7.38 -1.57 -5.51
N ARG A 407 -6.29 -2.07 -6.11
CA ARG A 407 -5.22 -2.85 -5.46
C ARG A 407 -4.02 -1.97 -5.10
N GLN A 408 -4.26 -0.67 -4.89
CA GLN A 408 -3.21 0.32 -4.56
C GLN A 408 -2.09 0.39 -5.60
N SER A 409 -2.42 0.22 -6.88
CA SER A 409 -1.44 0.30 -7.97
C SER A 409 -2.09 0.87 -9.23
N TYR A 410 -1.37 0.83 -10.34
CA TYR A 410 -1.82 1.31 -11.65
C TYR A 410 -1.72 0.21 -12.69
N ASP A 411 -2.72 0.14 -13.56
CA ASP A 411 -2.60 -0.56 -14.83
C ASP A 411 -1.95 0.42 -15.82
N ILE A 412 -0.80 0.08 -16.37
CA ILE A 412 0.02 0.98 -17.20
C ILE A 412 -0.15 0.55 -18.65
N GLN A 413 -0.63 1.43 -19.52
CA GLN A 413 -0.76 1.15 -20.95
C GLN A 413 0.26 1.99 -21.69
N ILE A 414 1.12 1.33 -22.47
CA ILE A 414 2.17 1.99 -23.24
C ILE A 414 1.92 1.68 -24.70
N VAL A 415 1.88 2.71 -25.53
CA VAL A 415 1.74 2.62 -26.97
C VAL A 415 2.82 3.49 -27.60
N ALA A 416 3.56 2.97 -28.58
CA ALA A 416 4.53 3.76 -29.34
C ALA A 416 4.49 3.43 -30.83
N ILE A 417 4.85 4.42 -31.64
CA ILE A 417 4.85 4.41 -33.09
C ILE A 417 6.16 5.03 -33.57
N VAL A 418 6.78 4.40 -34.56
CA VAL A 418 7.87 5.01 -35.33
C VAL A 418 7.24 5.81 -36.46
N ASP A 419 7.30 7.14 -36.40
CA ASP A 419 6.48 8.03 -37.23
C ASP A 419 6.74 7.84 -38.72
N GLU A 420 7.99 7.59 -39.10
CA GLU A 420 8.42 7.46 -40.49
C GLU A 420 7.99 6.14 -41.14
N THR A 421 7.85 5.08 -40.34
CA THR A 421 7.45 3.74 -40.83
C THR A 421 5.99 3.42 -40.54
N GLY A 422 5.36 4.14 -39.62
CA GLY A 422 4.04 3.85 -39.08
C GLY A 422 3.97 2.56 -38.24
N PHE A 423 5.11 1.91 -37.97
CA PHE A 423 5.13 0.66 -37.21
C PHE A 423 4.80 0.93 -35.74
N LYS A 424 3.78 0.25 -35.23
CA LYS A 424 3.20 0.47 -33.91
C LYS A 424 3.39 -0.76 -33.03
N SER A 425 3.69 -0.52 -31.75
CA SER A 425 3.73 -1.53 -30.71
C SER A 425 3.15 -0.96 -29.43
N GLY A 426 2.75 -1.85 -28.53
CA GLY A 426 2.24 -1.45 -27.24
C GLY A 426 2.11 -2.64 -26.32
N ASN A 427 1.94 -2.35 -25.04
CA ASN A 427 1.75 -3.36 -24.02
C ASN A 427 0.98 -2.78 -22.82
N ILE A 428 0.35 -3.64 -22.04
CA ILE A 428 -0.33 -3.29 -20.80
C ILE A 428 0.41 -3.97 -19.66
N TYR A 429 0.69 -3.26 -18.59
CA TYR A 429 1.33 -3.78 -17.39
C TYR A 429 0.37 -3.64 -16.21
N GLY A 430 0.47 -4.55 -15.26
CA GLY A 430 -0.47 -4.60 -14.14
C GLY A 430 -1.62 -5.57 -14.40
N HIS A 431 -1.39 -6.86 -14.13
CA HIS A 431 -2.47 -7.85 -14.09
C HIS A 431 -2.17 -8.94 -13.05
N VAL A 432 -2.59 -8.67 -11.80
CA VAL A 432 -3.25 -9.68 -10.97
C VAL A 432 -4.62 -9.11 -10.58
N VAL A 433 -5.64 -9.59 -11.32
CA VAL A 433 -7.10 -9.70 -11.04
C VAL A 433 -8.02 -8.46 -11.19
N ILE A 434 -8.70 -8.45 -12.35
CA ILE A 434 -10.00 -7.83 -12.73
C ILE A 434 -9.97 -6.33 -13.13
N SER A 435 -10.42 -6.10 -14.37
CA SER A 435 -10.48 -4.83 -15.09
C SER A 435 -11.80 -4.07 -14.85
N MET A 436 -11.74 -2.74 -14.78
CA MET A 436 -12.80 -1.84 -15.24
C MET A 436 -12.15 -0.57 -15.83
N LYS A 437 -12.81 -0.03 -16.85
CA LYS A 437 -12.29 0.87 -17.89
C LYS A 437 -12.59 2.34 -17.57
N ILE A 438 -11.61 3.24 -17.61
CA ILE A 438 -11.79 4.71 -17.71
C ILE A 438 -10.64 5.29 -18.56
N ASN A 439 -10.96 6.29 -19.39
CA ASN A 439 -10.10 6.96 -20.38
C ASN A 439 -9.39 8.18 -19.78
N GLU A 440 -8.14 8.44 -20.18
CA GLU A 440 -7.58 9.76 -20.58
C GLU A 440 -6.06 9.66 -20.79
N GLY A 441 -5.55 10.12 -21.93
CA GLY A 441 -4.20 9.76 -22.41
C GLY A 441 -3.12 10.85 -22.33
N MET A 442 -1.88 10.46 -22.05
CA MET A 442 -0.71 11.35 -22.02
C MET A 442 0.18 11.17 -23.27
N TRP A 443 0.19 12.15 -24.16
CA TRP A 443 0.95 12.11 -25.43
C TRP A 443 2.44 12.42 -25.22
N LEU A 444 3.32 11.60 -25.82
CA LEU A 444 4.77 11.72 -25.81
C LEU A 444 5.30 11.82 -27.25
N SER A 445 6.22 12.75 -27.50
CA SER A 445 6.98 12.85 -28.75
C SER A 445 8.47 12.92 -28.42
N LEU A 446 9.25 11.91 -28.83
CA LEU A 446 10.70 11.87 -28.68
C LEU A 446 11.34 12.20 -30.02
N SER A 447 12.03 13.34 -30.08
CA SER A 447 12.79 13.74 -31.26
C SER A 447 14.25 13.25 -31.14
N HIS A 448 14.69 12.52 -32.17
CA HIS A 448 16.06 12.03 -32.44
C HIS A 448 16.48 10.72 -31.72
N CYS A 449 16.39 9.59 -32.42
CA CYS A 449 17.14 8.36 -32.10
C CYS A 449 18.63 8.53 -32.45
N MET A 450 19.56 8.06 -31.60
CA MET A 450 21.01 8.32 -31.74
C MET A 450 21.89 7.09 -32.06
N HIS A 451 21.34 5.93 -32.47
CA HIS A 451 22.15 4.73 -32.70
C HIS A 451 21.70 3.93 -33.95
N PRO A 452 22.62 3.45 -34.82
CA PRO A 452 22.27 2.70 -36.02
C PRO A 452 21.82 1.25 -35.71
N ASP A 453 20.77 0.80 -36.41
CA ASP A 453 20.34 -0.59 -36.63
C ASP A 453 20.06 -1.46 -35.39
N ARG A 454 19.25 -0.99 -34.43
CA ARG A 454 18.81 -1.82 -33.28
C ARG A 454 17.30 -1.86 -33.05
N ALA A 455 16.85 -3.00 -32.56
CA ALA A 455 15.50 -3.22 -32.04
C ALA A 455 15.32 -2.45 -30.71
N PHE A 456 14.18 -1.77 -30.59
CA PHE A 456 13.77 -0.99 -29.43
C PHE A 456 12.92 -1.85 -28.48
N ILE A 457 13.22 -1.71 -27.20
CA ILE A 457 12.44 -2.24 -26.10
C ILE A 457 12.09 -1.02 -25.24
N VAL A 458 10.86 -0.53 -25.34
CA VAL A 458 10.55 0.81 -24.82
C VAL A 458 9.89 0.70 -23.45
N GLN A 459 10.65 1.06 -22.42
CA GLN A 459 10.42 2.26 -21.59
C GLN A 459 11.16 2.14 -20.26
N ILE A 460 12.02 3.10 -19.96
CA ILE A 460 12.60 3.32 -18.64
C ILE A 460 11.81 4.39 -17.93
N LEU A 461 11.46 4.14 -16.67
CA LEU A 461 10.92 5.11 -15.75
C LEU A 461 11.91 5.30 -14.60
N SER A 462 12.45 6.50 -14.50
CA SER A 462 13.11 6.99 -13.28
C SER A 462 12.34 8.20 -12.76
N ALA A 463 12.29 8.37 -11.45
CA ALA A 463 11.63 9.50 -10.81
C ALA A 463 12.65 10.40 -10.12
N GLU A 464 12.49 11.71 -10.23
CA GLU A 464 13.24 12.69 -9.47
C GLU A 464 12.26 13.52 -8.64
N THR A 465 12.45 13.61 -7.33
CA THR A 465 11.57 14.42 -6.48
C THR A 465 12.37 15.53 -5.84
N SER A 466 11.69 16.62 -5.53
CA SER A 466 12.32 17.87 -5.13
C SER A 466 11.54 18.59 -4.05
N CYS A 467 12.25 19.43 -3.31
CA CYS A 467 11.67 20.34 -2.33
C CYS A 467 11.92 21.79 -2.77
N MET A 468 10.86 22.61 -2.88
CA MET A 468 10.94 24.05 -3.20
C MET A 468 10.17 24.93 -2.21
N HIS A 469 10.52 26.22 -2.25
CA HIS A 469 9.87 27.34 -1.57
C HIS A 469 9.07 28.20 -2.57
N HIS A 470 7.94 28.78 -2.15
CA HIS A 470 7.14 29.73 -2.94
C HIS A 470 7.63 31.17 -2.70
N PRO A 471 7.85 32.02 -3.72
CA PRO A 471 8.19 33.42 -3.44
C PRO A 471 6.98 34.17 -2.90
N THR A 472 7.10 34.77 -1.71
CA THR A 472 6.22 35.87 -1.29
C THR A 472 6.54 37.10 -2.14
N PHE A 473 5.64 37.46 -3.05
CA PHE A 473 5.62 38.79 -3.65
C PHE A 473 5.33 39.81 -2.53
N THR A 474 6.35 40.58 -2.16
CA THR A 474 6.17 41.82 -1.41
C THR A 474 6.22 42.94 -2.42
N PHE A 475 5.08 43.63 -2.61
CA PHE A 475 5.03 44.96 -3.23
C PHE A 475 5.41 46.01 -2.19
#